data_AF-A0A662THU2-F1
#
_entry.id   AF-A0A662THU2-F1
#
_cell.length_a   1.000
_cell.length_b   1.000
_cell.length_c   1.000
_cell.angle_alpha   90.00
_cell.angle_beta   90.00
_cell.angle_gamma   90.00
#
_symmetry.space_group_name_H-M   'P 1'
#
loop_
_entity.id
_entity.type
_entity.pdbx_description
1 polymer ?
#
loop_
_entity_poly.entity_id
_entity_poly.type
_entity_poly.pdbx_seq_one_letter_code
_entity_poly.pdbx_strand_id
1 'polypeptide(L)'
;PFTPFSPSETFFTVIPKIISYIASNPSQLRVILNPMLLINLIEVQEPILIFRIVFLGILLTLMFFIPRFWCRYLCPVGALMATFSSEHSLLTIKRNIVRCIECETCSKVCPMQIPVLKVLKEKGKLMDSECIKCMDCIFACPENALSIAVVE
;
A
#
# COMPACT_ATOMS: atom_id res chain seq x y z
N PRO A 1 17.46 0.45 9.68
CA PRO A 1 16.17 0.66 10.39
C PRO A 1 15.15 -0.40 9.95
N PHE A 2 14.95 -1.41 10.80
CA PHE A 2 14.09 -2.57 10.54
C PHE A 2 12.64 -2.13 10.35
N THR A 3 12.06 -2.39 9.17
CA THR A 3 10.61 -2.32 8.96
C THR A 3 10.07 -3.76 8.91
N PRO A 4 9.70 -4.37 10.05
CA PRO A 4 9.27 -5.78 10.12
C PRO A 4 7.89 -6.05 9.48
N PHE A 5 7.45 -5.18 8.58
CA PHE A 5 6.05 -5.06 8.18
C PHE A 5 5.84 -4.74 6.70
N SER A 6 6.91 -4.56 5.91
CA SER A 6 6.74 -4.57 4.46
C SER A 6 6.73 -6.04 3.97
N PRO A 7 5.68 -6.48 3.25
CA PRO A 7 5.65 -7.82 2.67
C PRO A 7 6.82 -8.06 1.71
N SER A 8 7.28 -6.99 1.04
CA SER A 8 8.41 -7.01 0.11
C SER A 8 9.73 -7.35 0.80
N GLU A 9 10.10 -6.70 1.92
CA GLU A 9 11.38 -7.02 2.57
C GLU A 9 11.35 -8.37 3.28
N THR A 10 10.19 -8.77 3.81
CA THR A 10 10.03 -10.11 4.39
C THR A 10 10.29 -11.17 3.32
N PHE A 11 9.73 -11.02 2.11
CA PHE A 11 9.97 -11.95 1.01
C PHE A 11 11.44 -11.96 0.58
N PHE A 12 12.05 -10.79 0.33
CA PHE A 12 13.39 -10.73 -0.24
C PHE A 12 14.54 -10.96 0.75
N THR A 13 14.32 -10.88 2.06
CA THR A 13 15.39 -11.14 3.05
C THR A 13 15.22 -12.46 3.78
N VAL A 14 13.98 -12.88 4.05
CA VAL A 14 13.72 -14.12 4.80
C VAL A 14 13.88 -15.34 3.90
N ILE A 15 13.40 -15.28 2.65
CA ILE A 15 13.51 -16.41 1.71
C ILE A 15 14.97 -16.78 1.41
N PRO A 16 15.89 -15.85 1.04
CA PRO A 16 17.27 -16.23 0.78
C PRO A 16 18.02 -16.68 2.04
N LYS A 17 17.68 -16.16 3.23
CA LYS A 17 18.24 -16.68 4.49
C LYS A 17 17.75 -18.09 4.82
N ILE A 18 16.49 -18.39 4.56
CA ILE A 18 15.94 -19.74 4.74
C ILE A 18 16.59 -20.71 3.74
N ILE A 19 16.74 -20.30 2.47
CA ILE A 19 17.39 -21.13 1.44
C ILE A 19 18.87 -21.39 1.80
N SER A 20 19.62 -20.36 2.25
CA SER A 20 21.03 -20.54 2.62
C SER A 20 21.20 -21.32 3.93
N TYR A 21 20.27 -21.22 4.87
CA TYR A 21 20.25 -22.03 6.10
C TYR A 21 19.94 -23.51 5.81
N ILE A 22 19.01 -23.79 4.89
CA ILE A 22 18.69 -25.16 4.44
C ILE A 22 19.85 -25.76 3.64
N ALA A 23 20.53 -24.96 2.80
CA ALA A 23 21.66 -25.41 1.99
C ALA A 23 22.92 -25.72 2.83
N SER A 24 23.10 -25.08 3.98
CA SER A 24 24.29 -25.24 4.84
C SER A 24 24.19 -26.37 5.86
N ASN A 25 23.00 -26.93 6.13
CA ASN A 25 22.78 -28.00 7.11
C ASN A 25 21.92 -29.16 6.52
N PRO A 26 22.49 -30.02 5.66
CA PRO A 26 21.74 -31.06 4.94
C PRO A 26 21.25 -32.23 5.82
N SER A 27 21.79 -32.41 7.03
CA SER A 27 21.35 -33.44 7.99
C SER A 27 20.03 -33.09 8.69
N GLN A 28 19.61 -31.81 8.69
CA GLN A 28 18.31 -31.36 9.21
C GLN A 28 17.14 -31.65 8.24
N LEU A 29 17.43 -31.95 6.97
CA LEU A 29 16.39 -32.24 5.96
C LEU A 29 15.60 -33.52 6.27
N ARG A 30 16.21 -34.49 6.97
CA ARG A 30 15.54 -35.71 7.46
C ARG A 30 14.63 -35.46 8.68
N VAL A 31 14.85 -34.37 9.41
CA VAL A 31 14.03 -33.98 10.57
C VAL A 31 12.73 -33.31 10.13
N ILE A 32 12.76 -32.57 9.02
CA ILE A 32 11.58 -31.96 8.38
C ILE A 32 10.63 -33.03 7.81
N LEU A 33 11.16 -34.17 7.35
CA LEU A 33 10.38 -35.32 6.85
C LEU A 33 9.95 -36.31 7.96
N ASN A 34 10.09 -35.92 9.24
CA ASN A 34 9.78 -36.77 10.38
C ASN A 34 8.38 -36.41 10.91
N PRO A 35 7.34 -37.22 10.65
CA PRO A 35 5.95 -36.88 10.97
C PRO A 35 5.73 -36.68 12.48
N MET A 36 6.58 -37.27 13.32
CA MET A 36 6.52 -37.16 14.77
C MET A 36 6.95 -35.77 15.29
N LEU A 37 7.80 -35.04 14.57
CA LEU A 37 8.23 -33.68 14.95
C LEU A 37 7.26 -32.60 14.45
N LEU A 38 6.56 -32.87 13.33
CA LEU A 38 5.48 -32.03 12.83
C LEU A 38 4.31 -31.96 13.82
N ILE A 39 3.98 -33.09 14.47
CA ILE A 39 2.89 -33.18 15.48
C ILE A 39 3.27 -32.42 16.77
N ASN A 40 4.52 -32.54 17.24
CA ASN A 40 4.98 -31.83 18.44
C ASN A 40 5.11 -30.30 18.26
N LEU A 41 5.32 -29.81 17.03
CA LEU A 41 5.27 -28.37 16.72
C LEU A 41 3.83 -27.82 16.66
N ILE A 42 2.83 -28.68 16.43
CA ILE A 42 1.41 -28.31 16.43
C ILE A 42 0.92 -28.19 17.88
N GLU A 43 1.26 -29.14 18.75
CA GLU A 43 0.66 -29.31 20.08
C GLU A 43 1.04 -28.25 21.16
N VAL A 44 2.06 -27.41 20.92
CA VAL A 44 2.56 -26.42 21.91
C VAL A 44 2.15 -24.95 21.59
N GLN A 45 1.56 -24.67 20.42
CA GLN A 45 1.37 -23.29 19.93
C GLN A 45 -0.09 -22.93 19.57
N GLU A 46 -1.06 -23.67 20.10
CA GLU A 46 -2.45 -23.73 19.60
C GLU A 46 -3.21 -22.38 19.51
N PRO A 47 -3.06 -21.37 20.39
CA PRO A 47 -3.75 -20.09 20.17
C PRO A 47 -2.95 -19.07 19.35
N ILE A 48 -1.62 -19.03 19.50
CA ILE A 48 -0.79 -17.93 18.96
C ILE A 48 -0.47 -18.14 17.47
N LEU A 49 -0.29 -19.39 17.04
CA LEU A 49 -0.04 -19.71 15.63
C LEU A 49 -1.30 -19.50 14.79
N ILE A 50 -2.46 -19.97 15.29
CA ILE A 50 -3.75 -19.76 14.64
C ILE A 50 -4.05 -18.27 14.55
N PHE A 51 -3.85 -17.51 15.64
CA PHE A 51 -4.02 -16.06 15.62
C PHE A 51 -3.11 -15.39 14.57
N ARG A 52 -1.84 -15.80 14.48
CA ARG A 52 -0.92 -15.27 13.47
C ARG A 52 -1.35 -15.57 12.04
N ILE A 53 -1.78 -16.80 11.74
CA ILE A 53 -2.21 -17.19 10.40
C ILE A 53 -3.51 -16.49 10.02
N VAL A 54 -4.47 -16.41 10.94
CA VAL A 54 -5.73 -15.69 10.74
C VAL A 54 -5.48 -14.20 10.53
N PHE A 55 -4.63 -13.58 11.37
CA PHE A 55 -4.26 -12.18 11.22
C PHE A 55 -3.55 -11.90 9.90
N LEU A 56 -2.62 -12.77 9.48
CA LEU A 56 -1.95 -12.67 8.19
C LEU A 56 -2.93 -12.83 7.03
N GLY A 57 -3.86 -13.79 7.11
CA GLY A 57 -4.90 -14.02 6.10
C GLY A 57 -5.85 -12.83 5.95
N ILE A 58 -6.25 -12.20 7.07
CA ILE A 58 -7.05 -10.98 7.06
C ILE A 58 -6.25 -9.85 6.40
N LEU A 59 -4.98 -9.63 6.80
CA LEU A 59 -4.16 -8.59 6.18
C LEU A 59 -3.97 -8.80 4.68
N LEU A 60 -3.76 -10.03 4.23
CA LEU A 60 -3.57 -10.35 2.82
C LEU A 60 -4.85 -10.13 2.01
N THR A 61 -6.00 -10.51 2.56
CA THR A 61 -7.30 -10.27 1.91
C THR A 61 -7.58 -8.78 1.83
N LEU A 62 -7.36 -8.00 2.89
CA LEU A 62 -7.53 -6.55 2.85
C LEU A 62 -6.58 -5.87 1.85
N MET A 63 -5.34 -6.36 1.73
CA MET A 63 -4.37 -5.86 0.75
C MET A 63 -4.79 -6.13 -0.70
N PHE A 64 -5.55 -7.20 -0.95
CA PHE A 64 -6.10 -7.51 -2.27
C PHE A 64 -7.25 -6.57 -2.66
N PHE A 65 -8.13 -6.23 -1.71
CA PHE A 65 -9.29 -5.37 -1.98
C PHE A 65 -8.95 -3.88 -2.02
N ILE A 66 -8.03 -3.42 -1.17
CA ILE A 66 -7.70 -1.98 -1.05
C ILE A 66 -6.26 -1.76 -1.55
N PRO A 67 -6.08 -1.02 -2.65
CA PRO A 67 -4.74 -0.72 -3.13
C PRO A 67 -4.01 0.08 -2.05
N ARG A 68 -2.80 -0.38 -1.71
CA ARG A 68 -1.89 0.29 -0.76
C ARG A 68 -2.48 0.45 0.65
N PHE A 69 -3.34 -0.47 1.10
CA PHE A 69 -3.91 -0.51 2.46
C PHE A 69 -2.86 -0.29 3.56
N TRP A 70 -1.69 -0.94 3.41
CA TRP A 70 -0.57 -0.80 4.35
C TRP A 70 -0.14 0.65 4.51
N CYS A 71 0.12 1.33 3.39
CA CYS A 71 0.60 2.71 3.37
C CYS A 71 -0.46 3.69 3.90
N ARG A 72 -1.74 3.39 3.66
CA ARG A 72 -2.86 4.24 4.04
C ARG A 72 -3.21 4.19 5.52
N TYR A 73 -3.19 3.00 6.13
CA TYR A 73 -3.73 2.80 7.48
C TYR A 73 -2.73 2.33 8.52
N LEU A 74 -1.70 1.58 8.12
CA LEU A 74 -0.78 0.94 9.08
C LEU A 74 0.60 1.60 9.10
N CYS A 75 0.99 2.31 8.05
CA CYS A 75 2.32 2.87 7.92
C CYS A 75 2.45 4.21 8.68
N PRO A 76 3.34 4.33 9.69
CA PRO A 76 3.56 5.59 10.39
C PRO A 76 4.09 6.70 9.46
N VAL A 77 4.86 6.33 8.43
CA VAL A 77 5.34 7.28 7.41
C VAL A 77 4.19 7.77 6.52
N GLY A 78 3.24 6.89 6.21
CA GLY A 78 2.04 7.26 5.45
C GLY A 78 1.20 8.29 6.19
N ALA A 79 1.00 8.08 7.50
CA ALA A 79 0.31 9.04 8.35
C ALA A 79 1.00 10.41 8.40
N LEU A 80 2.33 10.44 8.50
CA LEU A 80 3.11 11.69 8.47
C LEU A 80 3.06 12.39 7.11
N MET A 81 3.09 11.64 6.01
CA MET A 81 2.96 12.19 4.66
C MET A 81 1.56 12.76 4.42
N ALA A 82 0.53 12.10 4.96
CA ALA A 82 -0.85 12.54 4.81
C ALA A 82 -1.10 13.90 5.47
N THR A 83 -0.60 14.10 6.69
CA THR A 83 -0.71 15.38 7.41
C THR A 83 0.11 16.48 6.73
N PHE A 84 1.33 16.19 6.29
CA PHE A 84 2.19 17.18 5.65
C PHE A 84 1.70 17.58 4.25
N SER A 85 1.12 16.62 3.49
CA SER A 85 0.61 16.86 2.14
C SER A 85 -0.69 17.67 2.13
N SER A 86 -1.50 17.65 3.19
CA SER A 86 -2.70 18.49 3.27
C SER A 86 -2.42 19.93 3.70
N GLU A 87 -1.53 20.15 4.66
CA GLU A 87 -1.34 21.47 5.28
C GLU A 87 -0.21 22.31 4.66
N HIS A 88 0.87 21.69 4.15
CA HIS A 88 2.06 22.41 3.67
C HIS A 88 2.33 22.23 2.16
N SER A 89 1.31 21.81 1.42
CA SER A 89 1.48 21.53 0.01
C SER A 89 1.49 22.79 -0.86
N LEU A 90 2.69 23.22 -1.27
CA LEU A 90 2.89 24.30 -2.24
C LEU A 90 2.36 23.96 -3.64
N LEU A 91 2.33 22.66 -4.01
CA LEU A 91 1.89 22.21 -5.33
C LEU A 91 0.47 21.65 -5.25
N THR A 92 -0.44 22.18 -6.05
CA THR A 92 -1.81 21.65 -6.18
C THR A 92 -2.16 21.39 -7.64
N ILE A 93 -3.23 20.65 -7.86
CA ILE A 93 -3.79 20.40 -9.19
C ILE A 93 -5.09 21.20 -9.30
N LYS A 94 -5.19 22.05 -10.32
CA LYS A 94 -6.38 22.84 -10.63
C LYS A 94 -7.08 22.28 -11.86
N ARG A 95 -8.40 22.44 -11.90
CA ARG A 95 -9.26 22.06 -13.02
C ARG A 95 -9.60 23.29 -13.85
N ASN A 96 -9.43 23.18 -15.17
CA ASN A 96 -10.02 24.14 -16.10
C ASN A 96 -11.49 23.76 -16.36
N ILE A 97 -12.42 24.61 -15.93
CA ILE A 97 -13.86 24.36 -16.00
C ILE A 97 -14.35 24.35 -17.45
N VAL A 98 -13.72 25.15 -18.33
CA VAL A 98 -14.11 25.28 -19.74
C VAL A 98 -13.74 24.03 -20.56
N ARG A 99 -12.61 23.39 -20.25
CA ARG A 99 -12.12 22.21 -20.98
C ARG A 99 -12.61 20.88 -20.41
N CYS A 100 -13.03 20.85 -19.15
CA CYS A 100 -13.33 19.58 -18.49
C CYS A 100 -14.76 19.11 -18.76
N ILE A 101 -14.89 17.96 -19.44
CA ILE A 101 -16.15 17.29 -19.78
C ILE A 101 -16.70 16.33 -18.72
N GLU A 102 -16.11 16.32 -17.51
CA GLU A 102 -16.62 15.53 -16.37
C GLU A 102 -16.64 14.00 -16.55
N CYS A 103 -15.74 13.47 -17.38
CA CYS A 103 -15.67 12.04 -17.74
C CYS A 103 -15.20 11.08 -16.62
N GLU A 104 -14.86 11.58 -15.42
CA GLU A 104 -14.38 10.83 -14.24
C GLU A 104 -13.11 9.97 -14.44
N THR A 105 -12.44 10.03 -15.60
CA THR A 105 -11.21 9.27 -15.88
C THR A 105 -10.12 9.53 -14.84
N CYS A 106 -10.01 10.78 -14.37
CA CYS A 106 -9.04 11.17 -13.34
C CYS A 106 -9.24 10.45 -12.00
N SER A 107 -10.49 10.13 -11.62
CA SER A 107 -10.78 9.38 -10.40
C SER A 107 -10.49 7.88 -10.59
N LYS A 108 -10.74 7.33 -11.78
CA LYS A 108 -10.52 5.91 -12.11
C LYS A 108 -9.04 5.53 -12.16
N VAL A 109 -8.20 6.40 -12.69
CA VAL A 109 -6.74 6.15 -12.78
C VAL A 109 -6.03 6.37 -11.44
N CYS A 110 -6.67 7.04 -10.48
CA CYS A 110 -6.02 7.41 -9.23
C CYS A 110 -5.61 6.14 -8.45
N PRO A 111 -4.30 5.90 -8.21
CA PRO A 111 -3.85 4.72 -7.49
C PRO A 111 -4.26 4.72 -6.01
N MET A 112 -4.64 5.89 -5.48
CA MET A 112 -5.17 6.08 -4.13
C MET A 112 -6.71 6.08 -4.09
N GLN A 113 -7.38 5.85 -5.21
CA GLN A 113 -8.84 5.81 -5.34
C GLN A 113 -9.54 7.06 -4.77
N ILE A 114 -8.89 8.21 -4.87
CA ILE A 114 -9.44 9.49 -4.44
C ILE A 114 -10.49 9.92 -5.48
N PRO A 115 -11.67 10.42 -5.07
CA PRO A 115 -12.66 10.97 -6.00
C PRO A 115 -12.20 12.34 -6.52
N VAL A 116 -11.18 12.35 -7.37
CA VAL A 116 -10.48 13.55 -7.89
C VAL A 116 -11.47 14.55 -8.50
N LEU A 117 -12.42 14.10 -9.32
CA LEU A 117 -13.39 14.99 -9.95
C LEU A 117 -14.28 15.71 -8.92
N LYS A 118 -14.74 15.01 -7.88
CA LYS A 118 -15.60 15.56 -6.85
C LYS A 118 -14.86 16.59 -6.01
N VAL A 119 -13.65 16.27 -5.57
CA VAL A 119 -12.79 17.21 -4.81
C VAL A 119 -12.50 18.47 -5.63
N LEU A 120 -12.20 18.32 -6.91
CA LEU A 120 -11.97 19.46 -7.82
C LEU A 120 -13.22 20.31 -8.05
N LYS A 121 -14.42 19.72 -8.08
CA LYS A 121 -15.69 20.45 -8.18
C LYS A 121 -15.98 21.26 -6.91
N GLU A 122 -15.81 20.66 -5.74
CA GLU A 122 -16.16 21.28 -4.47
C GLU A 122 -15.15 22.35 -4.03
N LYS A 123 -13.84 22.08 -4.20
CA LYS A 123 -12.77 22.94 -3.69
C LYS A 123 -12.02 23.73 -4.77
N GLY A 124 -12.24 23.42 -6.06
CA GLY A 124 -11.48 24.02 -7.18
C GLY A 124 -10.02 23.58 -7.29
N LYS A 125 -9.48 22.95 -6.24
CA LYS A 125 -8.10 22.46 -6.14
C LYS A 125 -8.07 21.08 -5.48
N LEU A 126 -7.14 20.24 -5.93
CA LEU A 126 -6.93 18.91 -5.33
C LEU A 126 -6.07 19.06 -4.07
N MET A 127 -6.73 19.25 -2.93
CA MET A 127 -6.11 19.22 -1.60
C MET A 127 -6.75 18.10 -0.79
N ASP A 128 -6.13 16.93 -0.87
CA ASP A 128 -6.52 15.71 -0.16
C ASP A 128 -5.28 15.13 0.51
N SER A 129 -5.40 14.68 1.77
CA SER A 129 -4.29 14.14 2.55
C SER A 129 -3.73 12.85 1.93
N GLU A 130 -4.58 12.09 1.24
CA GLU A 130 -4.22 10.82 0.62
C GLU A 130 -3.52 11.03 -0.73
N CYS A 131 -3.54 12.26 -1.27
CA CYS A 131 -2.95 12.56 -2.56
C CYS A 131 -1.41 12.58 -2.46
N ILE A 132 -0.80 11.55 -3.06
CA ILE A 132 0.66 11.44 -3.20
C ILE A 132 1.25 12.25 -4.36
N LYS A 133 0.43 13.03 -5.07
CA LYS A 133 0.87 13.87 -6.19
C LYS A 133 1.69 13.09 -7.22
N CYS A 134 1.13 11.99 -7.75
CA CYS A 134 1.76 11.20 -8.82
C CYS A 134 1.52 11.75 -10.23
N MET A 135 0.62 12.73 -10.38
CA MET A 135 0.20 13.34 -11.66
C MET A 135 -0.44 12.40 -12.69
N ASP A 136 -0.72 11.13 -12.37
CA ASP A 136 -1.44 10.20 -13.25
C ASP A 136 -2.77 10.77 -13.76
N CYS A 137 -3.47 11.53 -12.92
CA CYS A 137 -4.74 12.17 -13.29
C CYS A 137 -4.59 13.25 -14.37
N ILE A 138 -3.42 13.90 -14.47
CA ILE A 138 -3.13 14.89 -15.51
C ILE A 138 -2.86 14.17 -16.83
N PHE A 139 -2.01 13.14 -16.81
CA PHE A 139 -1.65 12.38 -18.01
C PHE A 139 -2.83 11.57 -18.59
N ALA A 140 -3.73 11.08 -17.76
CA ALA A 140 -4.89 10.31 -18.22
C ALA A 140 -6.07 11.19 -18.69
N CYS A 141 -6.00 12.52 -18.56
CA CYS A 141 -7.10 13.39 -18.94
C CYS A 141 -7.19 13.51 -20.48
N PRO A 142 -8.31 13.10 -21.11
CA PRO A 142 -8.43 13.17 -22.58
C PRO A 142 -8.41 14.61 -23.12
N GLU A 143 -8.96 15.56 -22.34
CA GLU A 143 -9.09 16.97 -22.73
C GLU A 143 -7.93 17.85 -22.22
N ASN A 144 -6.92 17.26 -21.56
CA ASN A 144 -5.84 18.01 -20.89
C ASN A 144 -6.37 19.18 -20.03
N ALA A 145 -7.45 18.92 -19.29
CA ALA A 145 -8.16 19.93 -18.51
C ALA A 145 -7.61 20.12 -17.08
N LEU A 146 -6.61 19.34 -16.66
CA LEU A 146 -5.95 19.47 -15.36
C LEU A 146 -4.54 20.06 -15.54
N SER A 147 -4.16 20.95 -14.63
CA SER A 147 -2.83 21.57 -14.62
C SER A 147 -2.28 21.69 -13.20
N ILE A 148 -0.95 21.65 -13.09
CA ILE A 148 -0.25 21.91 -11.83
C ILE A 148 -0.29 23.43 -11.58
N ALA A 149 -0.57 23.83 -10.35
CA ALA A 149 -0.54 25.21 -9.91
C ALA A 149 0.16 25.30 -8.56
N VAL A 150 0.78 26.45 -8.30
CA VAL A 150 1.30 26.78 -6.97
C VAL A 150 0.16 27.35 -6.13
N VAL A 151 0.06 26.94 -4.87
CA VAL A 151 -0.85 27.55 -3.89
C VAL A 151 -0.18 28.84 -3.43
N GLU A 152 -0.70 29.97 -3.92
CA GLU A 152 -0.47 31.31 -3.34
C GLU A 152 -1.31 31.51 -2.08
#